data_AF-A0A842UQE5-F1
#
_entry.id   AF-A0A842UQE5-F1
#
_cell.length_a   1.000
_cell.length_b   1.000
_cell.length_c   1.000
_cell.angle_alpha   90.00
_cell.angle_beta   90.00
_cell.angle_gamma   90.00
#
_symmetry.space_group_name_H-M   'P 1'
#
loop_
_entity.id
_entity.type
_entity.pdbx_description
1 polymer ?
#
loop_
_entity_poly.entity_id
_entity_poly.type
_entity_poly.pdbx_seq_one_letter_code
_entity_poly.pdbx_strand_id
1 'polypeptide(L)'
;MNESRDCQLTAHKTPSSSGGDVQPKNLSNVETKDCITLGCHVGSVFAASRNSEVFHLCGCSHAKRIKPENLLCFNGTKQAYEAGYQPASCLN
;
A
#
# COMPACT_ATOMS: atom_id res chain seq x y z
N MET A 1 33.89 23.89 -26.02
CA MET A 1 34.36 22.89 -25.04
C MET A 1 33.60 23.19 -23.74
N ASN A 2 32.40 22.69 -23.46
CA ASN A 2 31.86 21.33 -23.31
C ASN A 2 32.58 20.44 -22.29
N GLU A 3 32.46 20.79 -21.01
CA GLU A 3 32.73 19.96 -19.82
C GLU A 3 31.99 20.67 -18.66
N SER A 4 31.03 20.11 -17.93
CA SER A 4 31.09 18.83 -17.22
C SER A 4 29.70 18.21 -17.11
N ARG A 5 29.60 16.98 -17.61
CA ARG A 5 28.55 16.04 -17.24
C ARG A 5 29.03 15.31 -16.00
N ASP A 6 28.54 15.70 -14.84
CA ASP A 6 28.60 14.86 -13.64
C ASP A 6 27.17 14.55 -13.21
N CYS A 7 26.64 13.46 -13.75
CA CYS A 7 25.45 12.80 -13.24
C CYS A 7 25.95 11.45 -12.73
N GLN A 8 26.70 11.47 -11.63
CA GLN A 8 27.14 10.24 -10.98
C GLN A 8 25.92 9.52 -10.39
N LEU A 9 25.49 8.49 -11.13
CA LEU A 9 24.68 7.39 -10.63
C LEU A 9 25.33 6.84 -9.35
N THR A 10 24.70 7.07 -8.20
CA THR A 10 24.83 6.14 -7.08
C THR A 10 23.47 5.93 -6.41
N ALA A 11 23.11 4.64 -6.31
CA ALA A 11 22.15 4.04 -5.38
C ALA A 11 20.67 4.49 -5.40
N HIS A 12 19.82 3.70 -6.05
CA HIS A 12 18.69 3.07 -5.35
C HIS A 12 18.23 1.77 -6.01
N LYS A 13 18.91 0.67 -5.66
CA LYS A 13 18.21 -0.62 -5.63
C LYS A 13 17.19 -0.51 -4.51
N THR A 14 15.94 -0.17 -4.80
CA THR A 14 14.81 -0.45 -3.89
C THR A 14 14.33 -1.86 -4.20
N PRO A 15 14.78 -2.90 -3.47
CA PRO A 15 13.94 -4.09 -3.38
C PRO A 15 12.64 -3.68 -2.70
N SER A 16 11.54 -4.01 -3.37
CA SER A 16 10.19 -4.03 -2.84
C SER A 16 10.15 -4.63 -1.43
N SER A 17 10.14 -3.79 -0.40
CA SER A 17 9.59 -4.11 0.93
C SER A 17 9.80 -2.98 1.92
N SER A 18 8.76 -2.83 2.74
CA SER A 18 8.75 -2.12 4.02
C SER A 18 8.38 -0.65 3.95
N GLY A 19 7.06 -0.44 4.01
CA GLY A 19 6.46 0.37 5.06
C GLY A 19 6.93 1.81 5.10
N GLY A 20 6.24 2.67 4.35
CA GLY A 20 6.32 4.10 4.53
C GLY A 20 6.02 4.47 5.98
N ASP A 21 7.05 4.96 6.64
CA ASP A 21 7.03 5.77 7.84
C ASP A 21 6.42 7.14 7.53
N VAL A 22 5.10 7.21 7.33
CA VAL A 22 4.39 8.49 7.34
C VAL A 22 3.61 8.63 8.65
N GLN A 23 4.09 9.59 9.41
CA GLN A 23 3.60 10.04 10.69
C GLN A 23 2.07 10.26 10.71
N PRO A 24 1.40 9.96 11.85
CA PRO A 24 -0.05 10.00 11.96
C PRO A 24 -0.54 11.45 12.07
N LYS A 25 -1.03 12.00 10.97
CA LYS A 25 -1.85 13.22 11.00
C LYS A 25 -3.32 12.86 10.81
N ASN A 26 -3.94 12.61 11.95
CA ASN A 26 -5.36 12.71 12.28
C ASN A 26 -6.33 12.75 11.07
N LEU A 27 -6.79 11.57 10.63
CA LEU A 27 -7.94 11.45 9.73
C LEU A 27 -8.94 10.44 10.32
N SER A 28 -9.75 10.93 11.26
CA SER A 28 -11.10 10.46 11.64
C SER A 28 -11.42 8.95 11.54
N ASN A 29 -10.80 8.16 12.43
CA ASN A 29 -11.37 7.17 13.35
C ASN A 29 -12.42 6.10 12.96
N VAL A 30 -12.85 5.94 11.70
CA VAL A 30 -13.80 4.86 11.32
C VAL A 30 -13.21 3.89 10.31
N GLU A 31 -12.53 4.35 9.26
CA GLU A 31 -12.06 3.45 8.17
C GLU A 31 -10.73 2.73 8.44
N THR A 32 -9.96 3.16 9.43
CA THR A 32 -8.60 2.64 9.70
C THR A 32 -8.57 1.46 10.68
N LYS A 33 -9.64 1.20 11.45
CA LYS A 33 -9.66 0.12 12.46
C LYS A 33 -9.71 -1.27 11.85
N ASP A 34 -10.45 -1.44 10.76
CA ASP A 34 -10.55 -2.73 10.07
C ASP A 34 -9.19 -3.17 9.54
N CYS A 35 -8.39 -2.24 9.01
CA CYS A 35 -7.06 -2.55 8.48
C CYS A 35 -6.11 -3.09 9.55
N ILE A 36 -6.07 -2.46 10.73
CA ILE A 36 -5.25 -2.95 11.84
C ILE A 36 -5.65 -4.38 12.23
N THR A 37 -6.95 -4.67 12.24
CA THR A 37 -7.48 -5.99 12.59
C THR A 37 -7.10 -7.06 11.57
N LEU A 38 -6.94 -6.69 10.30
CA LEU A 38 -6.43 -7.58 9.26
C LEU A 38 -4.94 -7.91 9.43
N GLY A 39 -4.17 -7.05 10.11
CA GLY A 39 -2.71 -7.14 10.23
C GLY A 39 -1.96 -6.04 9.48
N CYS A 40 -2.65 -4.97 9.08
CA CYS A 40 -2.03 -3.79 8.47
C CYS A 40 -1.50 -2.80 9.51
N HIS A 41 -0.66 -1.87 9.04
CA HIS A 41 -0.13 -0.78 9.86
C HIS A 41 -1.13 0.37 10.00
N VAL A 42 -0.91 1.22 11.01
CA VAL A 42 -1.73 2.42 11.24
C VAL A 42 -1.60 3.39 10.06
N GLY A 43 -2.75 3.81 9.52
CA GLY A 43 -2.83 4.64 8.31
C GLY A 43 -3.20 3.87 7.05
N SER A 44 -3.07 2.54 7.05
CA SER A 44 -3.61 1.72 5.97
C SER A 44 -5.12 1.89 5.87
N VAL A 45 -5.61 2.00 4.64
CA VAL A 45 -7.05 2.11 4.28
C VAL A 45 -7.46 1.03 3.28
N PHE A 46 -6.51 0.50 2.52
CA PHE A 46 -6.74 -0.58 1.56
C PHE A 46 -5.88 -1.79 1.91
N ALA A 47 -6.45 -2.97 1.70
CA ALA A 47 -5.81 -4.25 1.84
C ALA A 47 -5.86 -5.00 0.50
N ALA A 48 -4.72 -5.47 0.02
CA ALA A 48 -4.60 -6.30 -1.17
C ALA A 48 -3.99 -7.65 -0.80
N SER A 49 -4.10 -8.60 -1.73
CA SER A 49 -3.49 -9.92 -1.59
C SER A 49 -2.32 -10.01 -2.57
N ARG A 50 -1.15 -10.50 -2.18
CA ARG A 50 -0.05 -10.81 -3.13
C ARG A 50 -0.46 -11.80 -4.21
N ASN A 51 -1.43 -12.66 -3.92
CA ASN A 51 -1.96 -13.63 -4.86
C ASN A 51 -3.02 -13.05 -5.81
N SER A 52 -3.35 -11.76 -5.69
CA SER A 52 -4.40 -11.15 -6.49
C SER A 52 -3.99 -9.74 -6.88
N GLU A 53 -4.20 -9.37 -8.14
CA GLU A 53 -3.87 -8.03 -8.64
C GLU A 53 -4.96 -7.01 -8.26
N VAL A 54 -5.70 -7.25 -7.18
CA VAL A 54 -6.79 -6.40 -6.72
C VAL A 54 -6.57 -5.94 -5.28
N PHE A 55 -6.92 -4.69 -5.01
CA PHE A 55 -6.96 -4.11 -3.68
C PHE A 55 -8.41 -3.89 -3.25
N HIS A 56 -8.67 -4.13 -1.97
CA HIS A 56 -9.97 -4.01 -1.33
C HIS A 56 -9.92 -2.95 -0.24
N LEU A 57 -11.07 -2.39 0.13
CA LEU A 57 -11.20 -1.69 1.42
C LEU A 57 -11.04 -2.70 2.56
N CYS A 58 -10.42 -2.30 3.67
CA CYS A 58 -10.24 -3.22 4.80
C CYS A 58 -11.56 -3.71 5.43
N GLY A 59 -12.63 -2.92 5.32
CA GLY A 59 -13.97 -3.34 5.74
C GLY A 59 -14.62 -4.40 4.83
N CYS A 60 -14.05 -4.68 3.65
CA CYS A 60 -14.61 -5.61 2.67
C CYS A 60 -14.51 -7.06 3.14
N SER A 61 -15.58 -7.85 2.94
CA SER A 61 -15.62 -9.27 3.31
C SER A 61 -14.50 -10.10 2.66
N HIS A 62 -14.06 -9.72 1.45
CA HIS A 62 -12.95 -10.36 0.77
C HIS A 62 -11.61 -10.05 1.44
N ALA A 63 -11.41 -8.82 1.91
CA ALA A 63 -10.22 -8.42 2.64
C ALA A 63 -10.03 -9.23 3.93
N LYS A 64 -11.14 -9.49 4.66
CA LYS A 64 -11.16 -10.32 5.88
C LYS A 64 -10.73 -11.78 5.68
N ARG A 65 -10.73 -12.26 4.44
CA ARG A 65 -10.32 -13.62 4.08
C ARG A 65 -8.90 -13.69 3.52
N ILE A 66 -8.23 -12.55 3.33
CA ILE A 66 -6.84 -12.51 2.88
C ILE A 66 -5.97 -13.08 4.01
N LYS A 67 -5.10 -14.02 3.66
CA LYS A 67 -4.15 -14.58 4.62
C LYS A 67 -3.12 -13.51 4.99
N PRO A 68 -2.70 -13.40 6.28
CA PRO A 68 -1.73 -12.39 6.71
C PRO A 68 -0.40 -12.49 5.93
N GLU A 69 -0.04 -13.70 5.50
CA GLU A 69 1.13 -14.01 4.66
C GLU A 69 1.13 -13.27 3.31
N ASN A 70 -0.07 -13.09 2.75
CA ASN A 70 -0.32 -12.48 1.46
C ASN A 70 -0.90 -11.08 1.60
N LEU A 71 -1.12 -10.59 2.81
CA LEU A 71 -1.71 -9.28 3.05
C LEU A 71 -0.72 -8.18 2.69
N LEU A 72 -1.17 -7.28 1.83
CA LEU A 72 -0.51 -6.03 1.50
C LEU A 72 -1.42 -4.89 1.90
N CYS A 73 -0.83 -3.81 2.39
CA CYS A 73 -1.60 -2.71 2.93
C CYS A 73 -1.14 -1.41 2.28
N PHE A 74 -2.11 -0.62 1.84
CA PHE A 74 -1.88 0.65 1.18
C PHE A 74 -2.57 1.79 1.91
N ASN A 75 -1.91 2.94 1.91
CA ASN A 75 -2.41 4.16 2.56
C ASN A 75 -3.30 5.00 1.62
N GLY A 76 -3.47 4.56 0.36
CA GLY A 76 -4.24 5.27 -0.66
C GLY A 76 -4.36 4.47 -1.95
N THR A 77 -5.38 4.79 -2.75
CA THR A 77 -5.61 4.14 -4.05
C THR A 77 -4.46 4.42 -5.03
N LYS A 78 -3.90 5.64 -5.03
CA LYS A 78 -2.74 6.01 -5.87
C LYS A 78 -1.57 5.04 -5.66
N GLN A 79 -1.24 4.72 -4.41
CA GLN A 79 -0.17 3.79 -4.09
C GLN A 79 -0.47 2.37 -4.59
N ALA A 80 -1.72 1.91 -4.48
CA ALA A 80 -2.14 0.61 -5.00
C ALA A 80 -2.03 0.55 -6.53
N TYR A 81 -2.45 1.61 -7.23
CA TYR A 81 -2.32 1.71 -8.69
C TYR A 81 -0.85 1.75 -9.14
N GLU A 82 0.00 2.51 -8.47
CA GLU A 82 1.45 2.56 -8.75
C GLU A 82 2.12 1.20 -8.49
N ALA A 83 1.58 0.41 -7.56
CA ALA A 83 2.02 -0.95 -7.30
C ALA A 83 1.44 -1.99 -8.28
N GLY A 84 0.58 -1.58 -9.22
CA GLY A 84 -0.02 -2.43 -10.25
C GLY A 84 -1.33 -3.13 -9.84
N TYR A 85 -1.94 -2.73 -8.72
CA TYR A 85 -3.19 -3.31 -8.24
C TYR A 85 -4.40 -2.54 -8.78
N GLN A 86 -5.48 -3.28 -9.04
CA GLN A 86 -6.76 -2.80 -9.54
C GLN A 86 -7.79 -2.71 -8.42
N PRO A 87 -8.78 -1.82 -8.51
CA PRO A 87 -9.83 -1.72 -7.50
C PRO A 87 -10.69 -2.98 -7.52
N ALA A 88 -10.93 -3.56 -6.36
CA ALA A 88 -11.87 -4.67 -6.23
C ALA A 88 -13.32 -4.20 -6.40
N SER A 89 -14.22 -5.15 -6.69
CA SER A 89 -15.65 -4.89 -6.82
C SER A 89 -16.31 -4.26 -5.57
N CYS A 90 -15.68 -4.35 -4.39
CA CYS A 90 -16.18 -3.71 -3.16
C CYS A 90 -15.70 -2.24 -2.97
N LEU A 91 -15.06 -1.66 -3.99
CA LEU A 91 -14.77 -0.23 -4.10
C LEU A 91 -15.75 0.52 -5.03
N ASN A 92 -16.89 -0.10 -5.35
CA ASN A 92 -17.86 0.41 -6.33
C ASN A 92 -19.18 0.85 -5.69
#